data_AF-A0A940N0W9-F1
#
_entry.id   AF-A0A940N0W9-F1
#
_cell.length_a   1.000
_cell.length_b   1.000
_cell.length_c   1.000
_cell.angle_alpha   90.00
_cell.angle_beta   90.00
_cell.angle_gamma   90.00
#
_symmetry.space_group_name_H-M   'P 1'
#
loop_
_entity.id
_entity.type
_entity.pdbx_description
1 polymer ?
#
loop_
_entity_poly.entity_id
_entity_poly.type
_entity_poly.pdbx_seq_one_letter_code
_entity_poly.pdbx_strand_id
1 'polypeptide(L)'
;MSQPRRPYQGFDRLPGWWTGLRGVPIAVFAVPFMPSFFLALASGEGRLVGGTIAGLAGVGMAMSRLARARRGDARRAGAVLGVGTGLAAGFAAGTGPVGAVALGLMAWAGARLLYEGVTEAAPPPAPPPLPVPQPPDTLEPLRARLAGLLFGDYRLRPAATALRGLLDELAQRPDAAGQARRVLVVGVDGLERIGVRLAQGADPPETLPTLLDDLTRVASQSAADLRSAETEALAIQVKVLQDRLHQEGIS
;
A
#
# COMPACT_ATOMS: atom_id res chain seq x y z
N MET A 1 51.25 5.56 17.04
CA MET A 1 50.62 6.82 16.59
C MET A 1 50.12 6.63 15.18
N SER A 2 48.82 6.38 15.02
CA SER A 2 48.21 6.00 13.73
C SER A 2 47.29 7.14 13.30
N GLN A 3 47.66 7.87 12.25
CA GLN A 3 46.81 8.92 11.70
C GLN A 3 45.45 8.34 11.24
N PRO A 4 44.31 8.96 11.57
CA PRO A 4 43.03 8.55 11.01
C PRO A 4 43.02 8.86 9.51
N ARG A 5 42.93 7.80 8.69
CA ARG A 5 42.76 7.89 7.24
C ARG A 5 41.51 8.72 6.94
N ARG A 6 41.71 9.86 6.26
CA ARG A 6 40.61 10.71 5.75
C ARG A 6 39.64 9.86 4.91
N PRO A 7 38.32 10.07 5.02
CA PRO A 7 37.35 9.39 4.16
C PRO A 7 37.58 9.77 2.70
N TYR A 8 37.52 8.75 1.83
CA TYR A 8 37.71 8.86 0.39
C TYR A 8 36.55 9.66 -0.22
N GLN A 9 36.77 10.94 -0.54
CA GLN A 9 35.78 11.88 -1.11
C GLN A 9 35.49 11.69 -2.62
N GLY A 10 35.81 10.52 -3.18
CA GLY A 10 35.80 10.31 -4.63
C GLY A 10 34.41 10.29 -5.26
N PHE A 11 33.38 9.86 -4.52
CA PHE A 11 32.04 9.63 -5.05
C PHE A 11 30.99 10.68 -4.67
N ASP A 12 31.31 11.61 -3.76
CA ASP A 12 30.38 12.66 -3.30
C ASP A 12 30.19 13.81 -4.32
N ARG A 13 30.94 13.80 -5.42
CA ARG A 13 30.79 14.78 -6.51
C ARG A 13 29.83 14.35 -7.61
N LEU A 14 29.23 13.16 -7.52
CA LEU A 14 28.26 12.73 -8.52
C LEU A 14 26.87 13.25 -8.16
N PRO A 15 26.16 13.86 -9.12
CA PRO A 15 24.82 14.40 -8.90
C PRO A 15 23.84 13.29 -8.46
N GLY A 16 22.96 13.58 -7.50
CA GLY A 16 22.13 12.59 -6.77
C GLY A 16 21.22 11.69 -7.62
N TRP A 17 21.05 11.95 -8.91
CA TRP A 17 20.42 11.00 -9.82
C TRP A 17 21.25 9.71 -9.97
N TRP A 18 22.60 9.78 -9.87
CA TRP A 18 23.49 8.62 -9.92
C TRP A 18 23.35 7.68 -8.71
N THR A 19 22.95 8.18 -7.53
CA THR A 19 22.68 7.31 -6.38
C THR A 19 21.43 6.45 -6.56
N GLY A 20 20.45 6.90 -7.36
CA GLY A 20 19.31 6.07 -7.81
C GLY A 20 19.67 5.05 -8.88
N LEU A 21 20.76 5.28 -9.63
CA LEU A 21 21.30 4.38 -10.65
C LEU A 21 22.14 3.22 -10.08
N ARG A 22 22.28 3.07 -8.76
CA ARG A 22 23.09 1.98 -8.16
C ARG A 22 22.60 0.56 -8.49
N GLY A 23 21.34 0.40 -8.90
CA GLY A 23 20.78 -0.86 -9.41
C GLY A 23 20.95 -1.08 -10.93
N VAL A 24 21.34 -0.04 -11.68
CA VAL A 24 21.50 -0.09 -13.13
C VAL A 24 22.67 -0.96 -13.58
N PRO A 25 23.84 -1.01 -12.89
CA PRO A 25 24.87 -1.98 -13.24
C PRO A 25 24.35 -3.42 -13.15
N ILE A 26 23.52 -3.75 -12.15
CA ILE A 26 22.91 -5.07 -11.99
C ILE A 26 21.86 -5.33 -13.08
N ALA A 27 21.01 -4.34 -13.37
CA ALA A 27 20.00 -4.46 -14.41
C ALA A 27 20.64 -4.63 -15.80
N VAL A 28 21.70 -3.89 -16.10
CA VAL A 28 22.50 -4.03 -17.33
C VAL A 28 23.18 -5.40 -17.37
N PHE A 29 23.66 -5.93 -16.23
CA PHE A 29 24.20 -7.29 -16.16
C PHE A 29 23.16 -8.39 -16.41
N ALA A 30 21.87 -8.10 -16.17
CA ALA A 30 20.77 -9.02 -16.40
C ALA A 30 20.24 -9.00 -17.85
N VAL A 31 20.54 -7.95 -18.64
CA VAL A 31 20.09 -7.81 -20.04
C VAL A 31 20.49 -9.00 -20.94
N PRO A 32 21.72 -9.57 -20.86
CA PRO A 32 22.10 -10.74 -21.67
C PRO A 32 21.30 -12.01 -21.34
N PHE A 33 20.66 -12.09 -20.16
CA PHE A 33 19.86 -13.24 -19.76
C PHE A 33 18.43 -13.19 -20.29
N MET A 34 17.96 -12.02 -20.73
CA MET A 34 16.60 -11.84 -21.23
C MET A 34 16.32 -12.67 -22.50
N PRO A 35 17.19 -12.67 -23.52
CA PRO A 35 17.00 -13.51 -24.71
C PRO A 35 17.00 -15.01 -24.38
N SER A 36 17.89 -15.45 -23.48
CA SER A 36 17.95 -16.86 -23.07
C SER A 36 16.70 -17.32 -22.31
N PHE A 37 16.07 -16.41 -21.56
CA PHE A 37 14.81 -16.71 -20.88
C PHE A 37 13.67 -16.95 -21.89
N PHE A 38 13.53 -16.09 -22.90
CA PHE A 38 12.50 -16.25 -23.92
C PHE A 38 12.75 -17.47 -24.81
N LEU A 39 14.01 -17.78 -25.14
CA LEU A 39 14.36 -19.00 -25.88
C LEU A 39 14.06 -20.27 -25.07
N ALA A 40 14.36 -20.28 -23.77
CA ALA A 40 14.02 -21.41 -22.89
C ALA A 40 12.51 -21.57 -22.68
N LEU A 41 11.76 -20.46 -22.65
CA LEU A 41 10.30 -20.50 -22.58
C LEU A 41 9.69 -21.06 -23.87
N ALA A 42 10.28 -20.71 -25.03
CA ALA A 42 9.85 -21.17 -26.34
C ALA A 42 10.20 -22.64 -26.62
N SER A 43 11.29 -23.16 -26.06
CA SER A 43 11.72 -24.55 -26.25
C SER A 43 10.96 -25.58 -25.41
N GLY A 44 10.18 -25.14 -24.42
CA GLY A 44 9.35 -26.03 -23.58
C GLY A 44 10.13 -26.94 -22.62
N GLU A 45 11.45 -26.77 -22.51
CA GLU A 45 12.28 -27.55 -21.59
C GLU A 45 12.13 -27.03 -20.15
N GLY A 46 11.24 -27.67 -19.38
CA GLY A 46 10.91 -27.28 -18.01
C GLY A 46 12.11 -27.16 -17.04
N ARG A 47 13.23 -27.85 -17.32
CA ARG A 47 14.47 -27.71 -16.52
C ARG A 47 15.16 -26.36 -16.71
N LEU A 48 15.15 -25.80 -17.92
CA LEU A 48 15.73 -24.48 -18.22
C LEU A 48 14.87 -23.34 -17.67
N VAL A 49 13.55 -23.51 -17.69
CA VAL A 49 12.59 -22.58 -17.07
C VAL A 49 12.78 -22.53 -15.55
N GLY A 50 13.01 -23.67 -14.89
CA GLY A 50 13.30 -23.72 -13.46
C GLY A 50 14.60 -22.98 -13.08
N GLY A 51 15.68 -23.18 -13.86
CA GLY A 51 16.97 -22.52 -13.62
C GLY A 51 16.93 -21.00 -13.80
N THR A 52 16.18 -20.52 -14.79
CA THR A 52 16.04 -19.09 -15.05
C THR A 52 15.16 -18.37 -14.01
N ILE A 53 14.07 -19.00 -13.57
CA ILE A 53 13.25 -18.48 -12.46
C ILE A 53 14.08 -18.40 -11.18
N ALA A 54 14.86 -19.45 -10.86
CA ALA A 54 15.74 -19.45 -9.69
C ALA A 54 16.82 -18.35 -9.76
N GLY A 55 17.41 -18.15 -10.94
CA GLY A 55 18.39 -17.08 -11.18
C GLY A 55 17.79 -15.68 -11.00
N LEU A 56 16.64 -15.41 -11.62
CA LEU A 56 15.93 -14.13 -11.51
C LEU A 56 15.46 -13.85 -10.07
N ALA A 57 14.92 -14.87 -9.40
CA ALA A 57 14.52 -14.76 -7.99
C ALA A 57 15.73 -14.48 -7.08
N GLY A 58 16.87 -15.14 -7.32
CA GLY A 58 18.10 -14.91 -6.58
C GLY A 58 18.64 -13.48 -6.75
N VAL A 59 18.63 -12.95 -7.98
CA VAL A 59 19.05 -11.57 -8.27
C VAL A 59 18.10 -10.55 -7.64
N GLY A 60 16.78 -10.75 -7.75
CA GLY A 60 15.79 -9.89 -7.11
C GLY A 60 15.89 -9.88 -5.58
N MET A 61 16.16 -11.04 -4.98
CA MET A 61 16.33 -11.15 -3.53
C MET A 61 17.64 -10.50 -3.05
N ALA A 62 18.72 -10.59 -3.83
CA ALA A 62 19.96 -9.88 -3.55
C ALA A 62 19.78 -8.35 -3.65
N MET A 63 19.04 -7.86 -4.65
CA MET A 63 18.71 -6.45 -4.83
C MET A 63 17.88 -5.89 -3.67
N SER A 64 16.86 -6.61 -3.20
CA SER A 64 16.03 -6.16 -2.07
C SER A 64 16.79 -6.08 -0.74
N ARG A 65 17.83 -6.91 -0.56
CA ARG A 65 18.71 -6.83 0.61
C ARG A 65 19.74 -5.71 0.49
N LEU A 66 20.31 -5.50 -0.70
CA LEU A 66 21.21 -4.38 -0.97
C LEU A 66 20.52 -3.02 -0.86
N ALA A 67 19.23 -2.93 -1.22
CA ALA A 67 18.43 -1.71 -1.08
C ALA A 67 18.29 -1.22 0.37
N ARG A 68 18.45 -2.11 1.36
CA ARG A 68 18.39 -1.74 2.79
C ARG A 68 19.73 -1.22 3.32
N ALA A 69 20.82 -1.40 2.58
CA ALA A 69 22.16 -0.85 2.80
C ALA A 69 22.68 -0.86 4.26
N ARG A 70 22.36 -1.90 5.06
CA ARG A 70 22.90 -2.02 6.43
C ARG A 70 24.27 -2.69 6.43
N ARG A 71 25.11 -2.32 7.40
CA ARG A 71 26.42 -2.95 7.65
C ARG A 71 26.26 -4.47 7.80
N GLY A 72 26.87 -5.23 6.90
CA GLY A 72 26.81 -6.71 6.88
C GLY A 72 25.90 -7.31 5.81
N ASP A 73 25.02 -6.51 5.18
CA ASP A 73 24.15 -7.01 4.11
C ASP A 73 24.93 -7.35 2.83
N ALA A 74 26.09 -6.75 2.58
CA ALA A 74 26.95 -7.11 1.45
C ALA A 74 27.41 -8.58 1.49
N ARG A 75 27.74 -9.11 2.67
CA ARG A 75 28.12 -10.53 2.82
C ARG A 75 26.93 -11.46 2.57
N ARG A 76 25.75 -11.06 3.02
CA ARG A 76 24.50 -11.83 2.85
C ARG A 76 24.00 -11.77 1.41
N ALA A 77 24.07 -10.61 0.76
CA ALA A 77 23.70 -10.42 -0.63
C ALA A 77 24.65 -11.19 -1.56
N GLY A 78 25.96 -11.16 -1.30
CA GLY A 78 26.93 -11.99 -2.02
C GLY A 78 26.60 -13.47 -1.89
N ALA A 79 26.29 -13.96 -0.68
CA ALA A 79 25.93 -15.36 -0.45
C ALA A 79 24.67 -15.78 -1.22
N VAL A 80 23.62 -14.96 -1.19
CA VAL A 80 22.37 -15.22 -1.94
C VAL A 80 22.61 -15.22 -3.44
N LEU A 81 23.39 -14.26 -3.94
CA LEU A 81 23.70 -14.15 -5.35
C LEU A 81 24.55 -15.34 -5.82
N GLY A 82 25.58 -15.74 -5.05
CA GLY A 82 26.39 -16.91 -5.34
C GLY A 82 25.58 -18.21 -5.38
N VAL A 83 24.70 -18.42 -4.40
CA VAL A 83 23.80 -19.59 -4.37
C VAL A 83 22.83 -19.57 -5.56
N GLY A 84 22.24 -18.41 -5.86
CA GLY A 84 21.32 -18.24 -6.99
C GLY A 84 22.00 -18.52 -8.33
N THR A 85 23.19 -17.97 -8.56
CA THR A 85 23.99 -18.22 -9.77
C THR A 85 24.42 -19.68 -9.87
N GLY A 86 24.83 -20.29 -8.76
CA GLY A 86 25.22 -21.71 -8.74
C GLY A 86 24.04 -22.63 -9.08
N LEU A 87 22.86 -22.38 -8.52
CA LEU A 87 21.66 -23.14 -8.86
C LEU A 87 21.26 -22.94 -10.32
N ALA A 88 21.24 -21.69 -10.81
CA ALA A 88 20.93 -21.40 -12.20
C ALA A 88 21.88 -22.11 -13.18
N ALA A 89 23.19 -22.09 -12.88
CA ALA A 89 24.20 -22.80 -13.66
C ALA A 89 24.09 -24.33 -13.56
N GLY A 90 23.61 -24.85 -12.44
CA GLY A 90 23.36 -26.29 -12.26
C GLY A 90 22.16 -26.81 -13.07
N PHE A 91 21.16 -25.94 -13.29
CA PHE A 91 20.00 -26.26 -14.12
C PHE A 91 20.20 -25.96 -15.61
N ALA A 92 21.19 -25.12 -15.96
CA ALA A 92 21.62 -24.94 -17.34
C ALA A 92 22.33 -26.22 -17.85
N ALA A 93 21.80 -26.81 -18.92
CA ALA A 93 22.07 -28.18 -19.36
C ALA A 93 23.49 -28.46 -19.92
N GLY A 94 24.55 -27.78 -19.48
CA GLY A 94 25.89 -27.95 -20.03
C GLY A 94 27.07 -27.68 -19.09
N THR A 95 26.85 -27.12 -17.90
CA THR A 95 27.94 -26.64 -17.04
C THR A 95 28.48 -27.69 -16.04
N GLY A 96 27.74 -28.79 -15.84
CA GLY A 96 28.08 -29.81 -14.85
C GLY A 96 28.07 -29.29 -13.39
N PRO A 97 28.08 -30.18 -12.39
CA PRO A 97 28.01 -29.77 -10.99
C PRO A 97 29.23 -28.95 -10.55
N VAL A 98 30.41 -29.26 -11.09
CA VAL A 98 31.66 -28.53 -10.79
C VAL A 98 31.64 -27.11 -11.35
N GLY A 99 31.17 -26.93 -12.59
CA GLY A 99 31.05 -25.60 -13.21
C GLY A 99 30.02 -24.73 -12.51
N ALA A 100 28.91 -25.31 -12.05
CA ALA A 100 27.90 -24.62 -11.27
C ALA A 100 28.45 -24.07 -9.95
N VAL A 101 29.22 -24.87 -9.21
CA VAL A 101 29.87 -24.43 -7.96
C VAL A 101 30.92 -23.34 -8.24
N ALA A 102 31.73 -23.49 -9.29
CA ALA A 102 32.74 -22.50 -9.66
C ALA A 102 32.10 -21.14 -10.01
N LEU A 103 31.02 -21.15 -10.78
CA LEU A 103 30.28 -19.94 -11.15
C LEU A 103 29.61 -19.28 -9.95
N GLY A 104 29.03 -20.07 -9.04
CA GLY A 104 28.47 -19.54 -7.79
C GLY A 104 29.53 -18.86 -6.91
N LEU A 105 30.72 -19.46 -6.80
CA LEU A 105 31.85 -18.88 -6.06
C LEU A 105 32.40 -17.62 -6.72
N MET A 106 32.51 -17.59 -8.06
CA MET A 106 32.91 -16.38 -8.78
C MET A 106 31.91 -15.25 -8.61
N ALA A 107 30.61 -15.55 -8.67
CA ALA A 107 29.55 -14.56 -8.47
C ALA A 107 29.54 -14.03 -7.03
N TRP A 108 29.75 -14.90 -6.04
CA TRP A 108 29.93 -14.52 -4.64
C TRP A 108 31.14 -13.60 -4.44
N ALA A 109 32.30 -13.99 -4.99
CA ALA A 109 33.53 -13.22 -4.88
C ALA A 109 33.45 -11.87 -5.61
N GLY A 110 32.84 -11.84 -6.80
CA GLY A 110 32.60 -10.62 -7.57
C GLY A 110 31.68 -9.66 -6.82
N ALA A 111 30.55 -10.14 -6.30
CA ALA A 111 29.67 -9.32 -5.46
C ALA A 111 30.40 -8.82 -4.21
N ARG A 112 31.23 -9.65 -3.59
CA ARG A 112 32.02 -9.21 -2.44
C ARG A 112 32.96 -8.07 -2.82
N LEU A 113 33.75 -8.21 -3.89
CA LEU A 113 34.69 -7.19 -4.35
C LEU A 113 33.99 -5.88 -4.78
N LEU A 114 32.82 -5.97 -5.41
CA LEU A 114 32.04 -4.79 -5.82
C LEU A 114 31.42 -4.04 -4.64
N TYR A 115 31.08 -4.74 -3.55
CA TYR A 115 30.38 -4.15 -2.41
C TYR A 115 31.23 -4.00 -1.13
N GLU A 116 32.44 -4.57 -1.07
CA GLU A 116 33.45 -4.28 -0.04
C GLU A 116 34.01 -2.87 -0.25
N GLY A 117 33.46 -1.90 0.46
CA GLY A 117 33.88 -0.50 0.39
C GLY A 117 32.74 0.50 0.21
N VAL A 118 31.51 0.04 -0.06
CA VAL A 118 30.33 0.90 -0.06
C VAL A 118 30.03 1.31 1.39
N THR A 119 30.44 2.52 1.76
CA THR A 119 30.09 3.12 3.05
C THR A 119 28.63 3.52 3.09
N GLU A 120 28.04 3.31 4.26
CA GLU A 120 26.67 3.65 4.67
C GLU A 120 26.26 5.03 4.14
N ALA A 121 25.16 5.10 3.40
CA ALA A 121 24.58 6.38 3.04
C ALA A 121 24.11 7.04 4.33
N ALA A 122 24.64 8.22 4.66
CA ALA A 122 24.01 9.06 5.67
C ALA A 122 22.53 9.23 5.27
N PRO A 123 21.57 9.03 6.19
CA PRO A 123 20.16 9.19 5.87
C PRO A 123 19.97 10.58 5.23
N PRO A 124 19.26 10.69 4.09
CA PRO A 124 18.99 11.99 3.51
C PRO A 124 18.32 12.87 4.59
N PRO A 125 18.66 14.18 4.68
CA PRO A 125 17.99 15.08 5.62
C PRO A 125 16.49 14.91 5.44
N ALA A 126 15.78 14.66 6.54
CA ALA A 126 14.36 14.33 6.51
C ALA A 126 13.62 15.36 5.64
N PRO A 127 12.93 14.93 4.56
CA PRO A 127 11.98 15.80 3.88
C PRO A 127 10.99 16.32 4.93
N PRO A 128 10.49 17.58 4.82
CA PRO A 128 9.38 18.03 5.66
C PRO A 128 8.27 16.96 5.59
N PRO A 129 7.62 16.63 6.73
CA PRO A 129 6.78 15.44 6.83
C PRO A 129 5.76 15.42 5.69
N LEU A 130 5.95 14.48 4.75
CA LEU A 130 4.97 14.20 3.72
C LEU A 130 3.74 13.62 4.42
N PRO A 131 2.52 14.14 4.16
CA PRO A 131 1.32 13.58 4.74
C PRO A 131 1.25 12.09 4.37
N VAL A 132 1.05 11.25 5.39
CA VAL A 132 0.82 9.81 5.24
C VAL A 132 -0.30 9.64 4.20
N PRO A 133 -0.14 8.80 3.15
CA PRO A 133 -1.24 8.53 2.24
C PRO A 133 -2.37 7.91 3.07
N GLN A 134 -3.39 8.71 3.37
CA GLN A 134 -4.62 8.21 3.94
C GLN A 134 -5.17 7.19 2.93
N PRO A 135 -5.63 6.00 3.36
CA PRO A 135 -6.35 5.10 2.46
C PRO A 135 -7.43 5.91 1.73
N PRO A 136 -7.62 5.70 0.41
CA PRO A 136 -8.54 6.52 -0.37
C PRO A 136 -9.89 6.55 0.32
N ASP A 137 -10.30 7.74 0.76
CA ASP A 137 -11.51 7.90 1.53
C ASP A 137 -12.72 7.60 0.64
N THR A 138 -13.27 6.40 0.78
CA THR A 138 -14.36 5.90 -0.05
C THR A 138 -15.63 6.76 0.05
N LEU A 139 -15.71 7.65 1.04
CA LEU A 139 -16.84 8.56 1.27
C LEU A 139 -16.65 9.93 0.60
N GLU A 140 -15.45 10.26 0.12
CA GLU A 140 -15.15 11.55 -0.50
C GLU A 140 -16.06 11.90 -1.69
N PRO A 141 -16.38 10.95 -2.61
CA PRO A 141 -17.33 11.23 -3.68
C PRO A 141 -18.73 11.60 -3.16
N LEU A 142 -19.18 10.98 -2.05
CA LEU A 142 -20.47 11.28 -1.44
C LEU A 142 -20.46 12.65 -0.74
N ARG A 143 -19.33 13.05 -0.15
CA ARG A 143 -19.17 14.40 0.43
C ARG A 143 -19.29 15.47 -0.64
N ALA A 144 -18.61 15.30 -1.76
CA ALA A 144 -18.67 16.25 -2.88
C ALA A 144 -20.09 16.39 -3.43
N ARG A 145 -20.79 15.26 -3.61
CA ARG A 145 -22.19 15.22 -4.08
C ARG A 145 -23.15 15.94 -3.12
N LEU A 146 -23.06 15.63 -1.83
CA LEU A 146 -23.87 16.31 -0.79
C LEU A 146 -23.56 17.81 -0.69
N ALA A 147 -22.30 18.21 -0.85
CA ALA A 147 -21.94 19.63 -0.90
C ALA A 147 -22.65 20.34 -2.06
N GLY A 148 -22.64 19.74 -3.26
CA GLY A 148 -23.40 20.26 -4.41
C GLY A 148 -24.88 20.43 -4.14
N LEU A 149 -25.52 19.44 -3.49
CA LEU A 149 -26.93 19.50 -3.11
C LEU A 149 -27.24 20.62 -2.09
N LEU A 150 -26.35 20.88 -1.15
CA LEU A 150 -26.51 21.95 -0.15
C LEU A 150 -26.46 23.35 -0.77
N PHE A 151 -25.63 23.53 -1.80
CA PHE A 151 -25.54 24.78 -2.57
C PHE A 151 -26.62 24.91 -3.66
N GLY A 152 -27.35 23.84 -3.95
CA GLY A 152 -28.44 23.81 -4.92
C GLY A 152 -29.77 24.36 -4.38
N ASP A 153 -30.87 23.70 -4.75
CA ASP A 153 -32.22 24.09 -4.37
C ASP A 153 -32.41 24.11 -2.84
N TYR A 154 -32.95 25.21 -2.32
CA TYR A 154 -33.17 25.42 -0.89
C TYR A 154 -34.10 24.38 -0.26
N ARG A 155 -35.02 23.81 -1.07
CA ARG A 155 -35.99 22.81 -0.60
C ARG A 155 -35.33 21.49 -0.21
N LEU A 156 -34.21 21.14 -0.84
CA LEU A 156 -33.50 19.88 -0.60
C LEU A 156 -32.53 19.95 0.59
N ARG A 157 -32.25 21.16 1.09
CA ARG A 157 -31.25 21.39 2.14
C ARG A 157 -31.50 20.61 3.43
N PRO A 158 -32.72 20.51 3.98
CA PRO A 158 -32.94 19.77 5.23
C PRO A 158 -32.52 18.31 5.10
N ALA A 159 -32.97 17.63 4.04
CA ALA A 159 -32.63 16.24 3.77
C ALA A 159 -31.13 16.05 3.47
N ALA A 160 -30.52 16.94 2.66
CA ALA A 160 -29.09 16.90 2.38
C ALA A 160 -28.24 17.11 3.66
N THR A 161 -28.69 17.96 4.58
CA THR A 161 -28.02 18.20 5.87
C THR A 161 -28.10 16.98 6.77
N ALA A 162 -29.26 16.31 6.83
CA ALA A 162 -29.41 15.08 7.61
C ALA A 162 -28.54 13.93 7.06
N LEU A 163 -28.48 13.78 5.73
CA LEU A 163 -27.58 12.80 5.09
C LEU A 163 -26.11 13.13 5.31
N ARG A 164 -25.73 14.41 5.37
CA ARG A 164 -24.37 14.82 5.75
C ARG A 164 -24.04 14.43 7.19
N GLY A 165 -24.97 14.63 8.13
CA GLY A 165 -24.81 14.14 9.50
C GLY A 165 -24.62 12.62 9.57
N LEU A 166 -25.40 11.85 8.79
CA LEU A 166 -25.22 10.40 8.68
C LEU A 166 -23.85 10.02 8.08
N LEU A 167 -23.39 10.75 7.06
CA LEU A 167 -22.07 10.54 6.46
C LEU A 167 -20.96 10.80 7.48
N ASP A 168 -21.04 11.86 8.26
CA ASP A 168 -20.05 12.21 9.27
C ASP A 168 -19.97 11.14 10.37
N GLU A 169 -21.11 10.60 10.80
CA GLU A 169 -21.17 9.45 11.72
C GLU A 169 -20.54 8.19 11.11
N LEU A 170 -20.83 7.90 9.83
CA LEU A 170 -20.24 6.76 9.10
C LEU A 170 -18.73 6.91 8.88
N ALA A 171 -18.24 8.13 8.68
CA ALA A 171 -16.81 8.40 8.53
C ALA A 171 -16.03 8.13 9.82
N GLN A 172 -16.66 8.37 10.97
CA GLN A 172 -16.10 8.02 12.27
C GLN A 172 -16.20 6.51 12.56
N ARG A 173 -17.19 5.82 11.98
CA ARG A 173 -17.56 4.44 12.33
C ARG A 173 -17.80 3.56 11.07
N PRO A 174 -16.75 3.23 10.31
CA PRO A 174 -16.88 2.49 9.05
C PRO A 174 -17.33 1.03 9.23
N ASP A 175 -17.09 0.42 10.40
CA ASP A 175 -17.34 -1.01 10.62
C ASP A 175 -18.81 -1.35 10.91
N ALA A 176 -19.62 -0.39 11.35
CA ALA A 176 -21.05 -0.56 11.66
C ALA A 176 -22.00 -0.23 10.48
N ALA A 177 -21.44 -0.09 9.26
CA ALA A 177 -22.02 0.73 8.20
C ALA A 177 -23.05 0.05 7.26
N GLY A 178 -23.36 -1.24 7.42
CA GLY A 178 -24.06 -2.02 6.38
C GLY A 178 -25.37 -1.40 5.88
N GLN A 179 -26.30 -1.09 6.80
CA GLN A 179 -27.61 -0.52 6.47
C GLN A 179 -27.54 1.01 6.27
N ALA A 180 -26.80 1.72 7.14
CA ALA A 180 -26.63 3.17 7.06
C ALA A 180 -25.99 3.62 5.74
N ARG A 181 -25.02 2.87 5.20
CA ARG A 181 -24.41 3.16 3.90
C ARG A 181 -25.42 3.02 2.75
N ARG A 182 -26.36 2.07 2.82
CA ARG A 182 -27.42 1.93 1.78
C ARG A 182 -28.38 3.12 1.83
N VAL A 183 -28.81 3.51 3.03
CA VAL A 183 -29.65 4.70 3.23
C VAL A 183 -28.96 5.94 2.67
N LEU A 184 -27.67 6.13 2.96
CA LEU A 184 -26.89 7.24 2.47
C LEU A 184 -26.83 7.27 0.92
N VAL A 185 -26.47 6.15 0.29
CA VAL A 185 -26.33 6.08 -1.17
C VAL A 185 -27.67 6.32 -1.87
N VAL A 186 -28.73 5.62 -1.44
CA VAL A 186 -30.07 5.77 -2.03
C VAL A 186 -30.61 7.18 -1.82
N GLY A 187 -30.39 7.75 -0.62
CA GLY A 187 -30.80 9.12 -0.30
C GLY A 187 -30.11 10.16 -1.18
N VAL A 188 -28.79 10.07 -1.35
CA VAL A 188 -28.02 10.97 -2.22
C VAL A 188 -28.47 10.85 -3.67
N ASP A 189 -28.60 9.64 -4.20
CA ASP A 189 -29.04 9.41 -5.59
C ASP A 189 -30.47 9.94 -5.82
N GLY A 190 -31.37 9.76 -4.84
CA GLY A 190 -32.73 10.28 -4.89
C GLY A 190 -32.77 11.81 -4.92
N LEU A 191 -32.02 12.46 -4.02
CA LEU A 191 -31.95 13.92 -3.97
C LEU A 191 -31.32 14.53 -5.21
N GLU A 192 -30.29 13.91 -5.79
CA GLU A 192 -29.71 14.40 -7.05
C GLU A 192 -30.68 14.33 -8.22
N ARG A 193 -31.43 13.23 -8.36
CA ARG A 193 -32.44 13.12 -9.41
C ARG A 193 -33.53 14.18 -9.27
N ILE A 194 -33.95 14.46 -8.03
CA ILE A 194 -34.91 15.53 -7.75
C ILE A 194 -34.29 16.89 -8.08
N GLY A 195 -33.07 17.16 -7.59
CA GLY A 195 -32.35 18.41 -7.84
C GLY A 195 -32.15 18.72 -9.31
N VAL A 196 -31.79 17.71 -10.12
CA VAL A 196 -31.67 17.86 -11.57
C VAL A 196 -33.01 18.21 -12.22
N ARG A 197 -34.11 17.56 -11.83
CA ARG A 197 -35.45 17.87 -12.37
C ARG A 197 -35.92 19.27 -11.98
N LEU A 198 -35.70 19.68 -10.73
CA LEU A 198 -36.06 21.02 -10.26
C LEU A 198 -35.22 22.10 -10.97
N ALA A 199 -33.93 21.85 -11.18
CA ALA A 199 -33.06 22.75 -11.93
C ALA A 199 -33.49 22.90 -13.40
N GLN A 200 -34.13 21.88 -13.97
CA GLN A 200 -34.73 21.91 -15.31
C GLN A 200 -36.10 22.62 -15.35
N GLY A 201 -36.58 23.14 -14.23
CA GLY A 201 -37.87 23.84 -14.13
C GLY A 201 -39.07 22.90 -14.08
N ALA A 202 -38.88 21.62 -13.71
CA ALA A 202 -40.01 20.71 -13.50
C ALA A 202 -40.81 21.14 -12.27
N ASP A 203 -42.14 21.09 -12.38
CA ASP A 203 -43.01 21.33 -11.24
C ASP A 203 -42.82 20.23 -10.18
N PRO A 204 -42.60 20.61 -8.91
CA PRO A 204 -42.42 19.66 -7.83
C PRO A 204 -43.74 18.93 -7.55
N PRO A 205 -43.72 17.59 -7.39
CA PRO A 205 -44.93 16.87 -7.02
C PRO A 205 -45.39 17.27 -5.62
N GLU A 206 -46.71 17.25 -5.38
CA GLU A 206 -47.30 17.61 -4.08
C GLU A 206 -46.79 16.73 -2.93
N THR A 207 -46.33 15.52 -3.22
CA THR A 207 -45.77 14.57 -2.24
C THR A 207 -44.30 14.84 -1.89
N LEU A 208 -43.61 15.74 -2.61
CA LEU A 208 -42.19 16.01 -2.41
C LEU A 208 -41.85 16.42 -0.96
N PRO A 209 -42.58 17.34 -0.31
CA PRO A 209 -42.26 17.74 1.07
C PRO A 209 -42.27 16.54 2.02
N THR A 210 -43.31 15.69 1.93
CA THR A 210 -43.44 14.49 2.77
C THR A 210 -42.28 13.52 2.54
N LEU A 211 -41.86 13.31 1.29
CA LEU A 211 -40.73 12.44 0.96
C LEU A 211 -39.40 12.98 1.52
N LEU A 212 -39.20 14.29 1.50
CA LEU A 212 -38.01 14.93 2.06
C LEU A 212 -37.99 14.85 3.59
N ASP A 213 -39.15 15.00 4.23
CA ASP A 213 -39.29 14.84 5.68
C ASP A 213 -39.02 13.39 6.12
N ASP A 214 -39.56 12.41 5.39
CA ASP A 214 -39.30 10.99 5.64
C ASP A 214 -37.81 10.65 5.48
N LEU A 215 -37.17 11.16 4.41
CA LEU A 215 -35.74 10.96 4.19
C LEU A 215 -34.90 11.59 5.30
N THR A 216 -35.26 12.79 5.73
CA THR A 216 -34.62 13.49 6.86
C THR A 216 -34.74 12.67 8.14
N ARG A 217 -35.95 12.16 8.43
CA ARG A 217 -36.20 11.30 9.60
C ARG A 217 -35.38 10.03 9.55
N VAL A 218 -35.40 9.30 8.44
CA VAL A 218 -34.66 8.04 8.27
C VAL A 218 -33.14 8.26 8.39
N ALA A 219 -32.61 9.33 7.79
CA ALA A 219 -31.18 9.66 7.90
C ALA A 219 -30.78 9.98 9.35
N SER A 220 -31.59 10.79 10.04
CA SER A 220 -31.33 11.15 11.44
C SER A 220 -31.44 9.97 12.40
N GLN A 221 -32.42 9.07 12.18
CA GLN A 221 -32.57 7.84 12.94
C GLN A 221 -31.37 6.92 12.72
N SER A 222 -30.95 6.71 11.47
CA SER A 222 -29.79 5.87 11.14
C SER A 222 -28.52 6.40 11.81
N ALA A 223 -28.35 7.72 11.90
CA ALA A 223 -27.23 8.36 12.59
C ALA A 223 -27.32 8.19 14.12
N ALA A 224 -28.52 8.18 14.69
CA ALA A 224 -28.73 7.88 16.11
C ALA A 224 -28.44 6.41 16.44
N ASP A 225 -28.88 5.48 15.58
CA ASP A 225 -28.66 4.05 15.75
C ASP A 225 -27.17 3.68 15.70
N LEU A 226 -26.38 4.35 14.84
CA LEU A 226 -24.93 4.19 14.81
C LEU A 226 -24.27 4.63 16.13
N ARG A 227 -24.79 5.70 16.76
CA ARG A 227 -24.28 6.19 18.06
C ARG A 227 -24.67 5.27 19.21
N SER A 228 -25.87 4.69 19.18
CA SER A 228 -26.35 3.81 20.24
C SER A 228 -25.65 2.44 20.21
N ALA A 229 -25.40 1.88 19.03
CA ALA A 229 -24.71 0.59 18.86
C ALA A 229 -23.30 0.57 19.50
N GLU A 230 -22.58 1.70 19.46
CA GLU A 230 -21.27 1.83 20.13
C GLU A 230 -21.40 1.86 21.66
N THR A 231 -22.42 2.57 22.18
CA THR A 231 -22.64 2.67 23.63
C THR A 231 -22.95 1.29 24.22
N GLU A 232 -23.72 0.47 23.50
CA GLU A 232 -24.02 -0.90 23.89
C GLU A 232 -22.78 -1.80 23.84
N ALA A 233 -21.99 -1.72 22.76
CA ALA A 233 -20.74 -2.48 22.64
C ALA A 233 -19.73 -2.13 23.75
N LEU A 234 -19.57 -0.85 24.07
CA LEU A 234 -18.72 -0.38 25.16
C LEU A 234 -19.25 -0.84 26.53
N ALA A 235 -20.55 -0.76 26.77
CA ALA A 235 -21.16 -1.23 28.02
C ALA A 235 -20.93 -2.73 28.25
N ILE A 236 -21.04 -3.54 27.20
CA ILE A 236 -20.75 -4.97 27.25
C ILE A 236 -19.27 -5.21 27.57
N GLN A 237 -18.35 -4.49 26.90
CA GLN A 237 -16.91 -4.64 27.15
C GLN A 237 -16.52 -4.23 28.58
N VAL A 238 -17.06 -3.12 29.09
CA VAL A 238 -16.83 -2.69 30.48
C VAL A 238 -17.36 -3.72 31.46
N LYS A 239 -18.56 -4.26 31.22
CA LYS A 239 -19.14 -5.32 32.06
C LYS A 239 -18.27 -6.58 32.06
N VAL A 240 -17.80 -7.04 30.89
CA VAL A 240 -16.91 -8.20 30.79
C VAL A 240 -15.58 -7.95 31.51
N LEU A 241 -15.03 -6.73 31.43
CA LEU A 241 -13.81 -6.36 32.16
C LEU A 241 -14.03 -6.35 33.67
N GLN A 242 -15.15 -5.81 34.13
CA GLN A 242 -15.55 -5.81 35.54
C GLN A 242 -15.77 -7.23 36.06
N ASP A 243 -16.50 -8.07 35.32
CA ASP A 243 -16.74 -9.47 35.67
C ASP A 243 -15.41 -10.24 35.77
N ARG A 244 -14.44 -9.95 34.90
CA ARG A 244 -13.11 -10.56 34.94
C ARG A 244 -12.26 -10.06 36.11
N LEU A 245 -12.27 -8.77 36.41
CA LEU A 245 -11.59 -8.21 37.57
C LEU A 245 -12.17 -8.77 38.89
N HIS A 246 -13.50 -8.94 38.94
CA HIS A 246 -14.18 -9.54 40.09
C HIS A 246 -13.83 -11.02 40.26
N GLN A 247 -13.70 -11.77 39.15
CA GLN A 247 -13.24 -13.17 39.17
C GLN A 247 -11.76 -13.31 39.57
N GLU A 248 -10.93 -12.31 39.27
CA GLU A 248 -9.51 -12.28 39.65
C GLU A 248 -9.28 -11.75 41.10
N GLY A 249 -10.36 -11.40 41.82
CA GLY A 249 -10.30 -11.00 43.23
C GLY A 249 -9.75 -9.60 43.47
N ILE A 250 -9.68 -8.77 42.42
CA ILE A 250 -9.20 -7.39 42.48
C ILE A 250 -10.44 -6.48 42.48
N SER A 251 -10.81 -5.97 43.66
CA SER A 251 -11.89 -5.00 43.87
C SER A 251 -11.37 -3.57 43.89
#